data_AF-A0A5N5UHT8-F1
#
_entry.id   AF-A0A5N5UHT8-F1
#
_cell.length_a   1.000
_cell.length_b   1.000
_cell.length_c   1.000
_cell.angle_alpha   90.00
_cell.angle_beta   90.00
_cell.angle_gamma   90.00
#
_symmetry.space_group_name_H-M   'P 1'
#
loop_
_entity.id
_entity.type
_entity.pdbx_description
1 polymer ?
#
loop_
_entity_poly.entity_id
_entity_poly.type
_entity_poly.pdbx_seq_one_letter_code
_entity_poly.pdbx_strand_id
1 'polypeptide(L)'
;MGLRTCLEYREGAMKFLYRREGIDGDEARDRARRLQELYRAESNPADKGGLTGHGRLRGSVHYFEDLLVLTLPADDDPTFGFSVGLDVGSDLTQFLDSCRETLFVE
;
A
#
# COMPACT_ATOMS: atom_id res chain seq x y z
N MET A 1 13.17 7.70 -11.56
CA MET A 1 12.42 7.72 -10.28
C MET A 1 11.16 6.89 -10.48
N GLY A 2 11.03 5.72 -9.84
CA GLY A 2 9.91 4.79 -10.06
C GLY A 2 8.59 5.23 -9.41
N LEU A 3 8.55 6.35 -8.68
CA LEU A 3 7.32 6.89 -8.12
C LEU A 3 6.30 7.24 -9.21
N ARG A 4 5.10 6.67 -9.09
CA ARG A 4 3.98 6.84 -10.01
C ARG A 4 2.95 7.80 -9.42
N THR A 5 2.52 7.59 -8.17
CA THR A 5 1.61 8.49 -7.46
C THR A 5 1.98 8.64 -5.98
N CYS A 6 1.69 9.80 -5.41
CA CYS A 6 1.65 10.04 -3.97
C CYS A 6 0.29 10.65 -3.62
N LEU A 7 -0.39 10.04 -2.66
CA LEU A 7 -1.71 10.40 -2.19
C LEU A 7 -1.66 10.69 -0.69
N GLU A 8 -2.38 11.71 -0.28
CA GLU A 8 -2.68 12.02 1.11
C GLU A 8 -4.14 11.64 1.38
N TYR A 9 -4.36 10.85 2.42
CA TYR A 9 -5.68 10.53 2.95
C TYR A 9 -5.84 11.26 4.28
N ARG A 10 -6.84 12.13 4.36
CA ARG A 10 -7.12 12.95 5.55
C ARG A 10 -8.61 13.09 5.76
N GLU A 11 -9.10 12.78 6.96
CA GLU A 11 -10.52 12.97 7.33
C GLU A 11 -11.53 12.36 6.31
N GLY A 12 -11.15 11.27 5.65
CA GLY A 12 -11.97 10.63 4.60
C GLY A 12 -11.89 11.28 3.22
N ALA A 13 -11.20 12.41 3.09
CA ALA A 13 -10.81 12.98 1.81
C ALA A 13 -9.50 12.36 1.31
N MET A 14 -9.31 12.44 -0.02
CA MET A 14 -8.14 11.93 -0.72
C MET A 14 -7.63 12.99 -1.69
N LYS A 15 -6.32 13.26 -1.65
CA LYS A 15 -5.67 14.28 -2.47
C LYS A 15 -4.39 13.71 -3.10
N PHE A 16 -4.21 13.92 -4.42
CA PHE A 16 -2.91 13.68 -5.03
C PHE A 16 -1.93 14.77 -4.60
N LEU A 17 -0.83 14.37 -3.98
CA LEU A 17 0.35 15.22 -3.80
C LEU A 17 1.29 15.12 -4.99
N TYR A 18 1.30 13.96 -5.65
CA TYR A 18 2.03 13.72 -6.89
C TYR A 18 1.28 12.71 -7.76
N ARG A 19 1.29 12.95 -9.06
CA ARG A 19 0.85 12.00 -10.09
C ARG A 19 1.74 12.18 -11.31
N ARG A 20 2.43 11.12 -11.71
CA ARG A 20 3.22 11.10 -12.94
C ARG A 20 2.31 11.38 -14.15
N GLU A 21 2.85 12.09 -15.14
CA GLU A 21 2.19 12.30 -16.42
C GLU A 21 1.81 10.96 -17.07
N GLY A 22 0.66 10.92 -17.74
CA GLY A 22 0.11 9.73 -18.39
C GLY A 22 -0.62 8.76 -17.45
N ILE A 23 -0.66 9.00 -16.14
CA ILE A 23 -1.49 8.20 -15.22
C ILE A 23 -2.92 8.74 -15.22
N ASP A 24 -3.88 7.87 -15.49
CA ASP A 24 -5.31 8.14 -15.31
C ASP A 24 -5.59 8.47 -13.84
N GLY A 25 -6.15 9.66 -13.60
CA GLY A 25 -6.42 10.14 -12.25
C GLY A 25 -7.61 9.45 -11.60
N ASP A 26 -8.60 9.06 -12.36
CA ASP A 26 -9.83 8.48 -11.84
C ASP A 26 -9.62 7.01 -11.51
N GLU A 27 -8.95 6.25 -12.38
CA GLU A 27 -8.56 4.88 -12.06
C GLU A 27 -7.61 4.82 -10.84
N ALA A 28 -6.64 5.75 -10.77
CA ALA A 28 -5.72 5.81 -9.65
C ALA A 28 -6.43 6.14 -8.32
N ARG A 29 -7.44 7.02 -8.33
CA ARG A 29 -8.30 7.29 -7.17
C ARG A 29 -9.14 6.09 -6.80
N ASP A 30 -9.71 5.41 -7.78
CA ASP A 30 -10.60 4.28 -7.52
C ASP A 30 -9.84 3.11 -6.87
N ARG A 31 -8.62 2.82 -7.36
CA ARG A 31 -7.72 1.87 -6.71
C ARG A 31 -7.36 2.32 -5.29
N ALA A 32 -6.96 3.57 -5.11
CA ALA A 32 -6.58 4.13 -3.82
C ALA A 32 -7.71 4.02 -2.78
N ARG A 33 -8.95 4.30 -3.18
CA ARG A 33 -10.15 4.14 -2.35
C ARG A 33 -10.35 2.71 -1.87
N ARG A 34 -10.26 1.73 -2.78
CA ARG A 34 -10.38 0.30 -2.43
C ARG A 34 -9.30 -0.16 -1.45
N LEU A 35 -8.06 0.32 -1.64
CA LEU A 35 -6.96 0.00 -0.73
C LEU A 35 -7.10 0.67 0.64
N GLN A 36 -7.66 1.88 0.69
CA GLN A 36 -7.98 2.55 1.95
C GLN A 36 -9.09 1.81 2.71
N GLU A 37 -10.12 1.33 2.01
CA GLU A 37 -11.19 0.50 2.60
C GLU A 37 -10.63 -0.81 3.17
N LEU A 38 -9.76 -1.49 2.42
CA LEU A 38 -9.07 -2.70 2.89
C LEU A 38 -8.18 -2.40 4.10
N TYR A 39 -7.38 -1.33 4.06
CA TYR A 39 -6.58 -0.90 5.20
C TYR A 39 -7.43 -0.70 6.46
N ARG A 40 -8.56 0.01 6.36
CA ARG A 40 -9.48 0.22 7.49
C ARG A 40 -10.10 -1.08 7.98
N ALA A 41 -10.41 -1.99 7.04
CA ALA A 41 -10.96 -3.29 7.35
C ALA A 41 -9.95 -4.18 8.07
N GLU A 42 -8.65 -4.08 7.79
CA GLU A 42 -7.57 -4.87 8.43
C GLU A 42 -7.02 -4.21 9.71
N SER A 43 -7.02 -2.88 9.80
CA SER A 43 -6.61 -2.17 11.02
C SER A 43 -7.53 -2.49 12.19
N ASN A 44 -8.83 -2.66 11.93
CA ASN A 44 -9.83 -2.99 12.94
C ASN A 44 -9.61 -4.38 13.59
N PRO A 45 -9.38 -5.48 12.84
CA PRO A 45 -8.95 -6.78 13.34
C PRO A 45 -7.53 -6.82 13.88
N ALA A 46 -6.57 -6.07 13.32
CA ALA A 46 -5.24 -5.99 13.94
C ALA A 46 -5.32 -5.39 15.36
N ASP A 47 -6.22 -4.43 15.57
CA ASP A 47 -6.51 -3.86 16.89
C ASP A 47 -7.38 -4.76 17.78
N LYS A 48 -8.28 -5.60 17.21
CA LYS A 48 -9.33 -6.33 17.97
C LYS A 48 -9.32 -7.86 17.86
N GLY A 49 -8.44 -8.45 17.05
CA GLY A 49 -8.50 -9.83 16.55
C GLY A 49 -7.64 -10.85 17.31
N GLY A 50 -7.21 -10.56 18.53
CA GLY A 50 -6.67 -11.58 19.43
C GLY A 50 -5.15 -11.78 19.45
N LEU A 51 -4.37 -10.86 18.88
CA LEU A 51 -2.93 -10.81 19.12
C LEU A 51 -2.67 -10.10 20.46
N THR A 52 -2.26 -10.87 21.47
CA THR A 52 -1.99 -10.37 22.83
C THR A 52 -0.73 -9.50 22.83
N GLY A 53 -0.92 -8.18 22.72
CA GLY A 53 0.16 -7.18 22.68
C GLY A 53 0.12 -6.39 21.38
N HIS A 54 -0.79 -5.42 21.32
CA HIS A 54 -1.21 -4.69 20.12
C HIS A 54 -0.04 -3.98 19.41
N GLY A 55 0.44 -4.56 18.31
CA GLY A 55 1.20 -3.81 17.32
C GLY A 55 0.23 -2.98 16.47
N ARG A 56 0.36 -1.65 16.48
CA ARG A 56 -0.35 -0.78 15.53
C ARG A 56 0.13 -1.10 14.12
N LEU A 57 -0.79 -1.16 13.16
CA LEU A 57 -0.44 -1.29 11.74
C LEU A 57 0.48 -0.12 11.33
N ARG A 58 1.73 -0.43 10.99
CA ARG A 58 2.74 0.56 10.57
C ARG A 58 2.71 0.86 9.07
N GLY A 59 2.01 0.03 8.31
CA GLY A 59 1.78 0.20 6.89
C GLY A 59 1.31 -1.08 6.23
N SER A 60 0.84 -0.99 5.00
CA SER A 60 0.51 -2.13 4.15
C SER A 60 1.23 -2.02 2.81
N VAL A 61 1.55 -3.18 2.24
CA VAL A 61 2.16 -3.29 0.92
C VAL A 61 1.32 -4.23 0.08
N HIS A 62 0.90 -3.75 -1.09
CA HIS A 62 0.18 -4.53 -2.09
C HIS A 62 1.06 -4.68 -3.32
N TYR A 63 1.39 -5.93 -3.63
CA TYR A 63 2.21 -6.31 -4.76
C TYR A 63 1.33 -6.77 -5.92
N PHE A 64 1.41 -6.06 -7.04
CA PHE A 64 0.75 -6.37 -8.31
C PHE A 64 1.80 -6.69 -9.37
N GLU A 65 1.39 -7.30 -10.47
CA GLU A 65 2.27 -7.73 -11.57
C GLU A 65 3.20 -6.62 -12.09
N ASP A 66 2.75 -5.37 -12.15
CA ASP A 66 3.53 -4.24 -12.68
C ASP A 66 3.71 -3.08 -11.69
N LEU A 67 3.32 -3.27 -10.43
CA LEU A 67 3.09 -2.18 -9.49
C LEU A 67 3.22 -2.62 -8.04
N LEU A 68 3.87 -1.79 -7.24
CA LEU A 68 3.80 -1.83 -5.78
C LEU A 68 3.00 -0.64 -5.25
N VAL A 69 2.04 -0.92 -4.36
CA VAL A 69 1.34 0.14 -3.61
C VAL A 69 1.68 0.03 -2.13
N LEU A 70 2.16 1.13 -1.55
CA LEU A 70 2.44 1.25 -0.13
C LEU A 70 1.45 2.20 0.52
N THR A 71 0.85 1.80 1.63
CA THR A 71 0.05 2.68 2.50
C THR A 71 0.78 2.84 3.82
N LEU A 72 1.16 4.06 4.18
CA LEU A 72 1.90 4.39 5.38
C LEU A 72 1.07 5.34 6.26
N PRO A 73 0.48 4.86 7.37
CA PRO A 73 -0.17 5.73 8.33
C PRO A 73 0.87 6.58 9.07
N ALA A 74 0.69 7.90 9.09
CA ALA A 74 1.38 8.75 10.06
C ALA A 74 0.70 8.60 11.43
N ASP A 75 1.47 8.80 12.50
CA ASP A 75 0.96 8.57 13.86
C ASP A 75 -0.25 9.47 14.19
N ASP A 76 -0.30 10.69 13.63
CA ASP A 76 -1.26 11.76 13.97
C ASP A 76 -2.20 12.21 12.83
N ASP A 77 -2.33 11.44 11.73
CA ASP A 77 -3.00 11.86 10.46
C ASP A 77 -2.21 12.98 9.73
N PRO A 78 -1.86 12.83 8.43
CA PRO A 78 -2.50 11.99 7.40
C PRO A 78 -1.88 10.61 7.15
N THR A 79 -2.64 9.73 6.51
CA THR A 79 -2.10 8.49 5.91
C THR A 79 -1.61 8.79 4.50
N PHE A 80 -0.48 8.22 4.09
CA PHE A 80 0.06 8.39 2.74
C PHE A 80 -0.04 7.12 1.92
N GLY A 81 -0.41 7.26 0.64
CA GLY A 81 -0.43 6.18 -0.34
C GLY A 81 0.57 6.44 -1.45
N PHE A 82 1.45 5.49 -1.71
CA PHE A 82 2.45 5.56 -2.77
C PHE A 82 2.19 4.45 -3.78
N SER A 83 2.22 4.77 -5.07
CA SER A 83 2.40 3.75 -6.11
C SER A 83 3.77 3.90 -6.74
N VAL A 84 4.48 2.79 -6.90
CA VAL A 84 5.80 2.75 -7.52
C VAL A 84 5.83 1.66 -8.58
N GLY A 85 6.56 1.89 -9.67
CA GLY A 85 6.89 0.82 -10.60
C GLY A 85 7.82 -0.20 -9.95
N LEU A 86 7.79 -1.44 -10.45
CA LEU A 86 8.65 -2.52 -9.95
C LEU A 86 10.14 -2.28 -10.24
N ASP A 87 10.48 -1.33 -11.12
CA ASP A 87 11.84 -0.86 -11.36
C ASP A 87 12.54 -0.32 -10.09
N VAL A 88 11.77 0.05 -9.06
CA VAL A 88 12.28 0.51 -7.75
C VAL A 88 12.15 -0.57 -6.66
N GLY A 89 11.44 -1.67 -6.93
CA GLY A 89 11.12 -2.71 -5.95
C GLY A 89 11.81 -4.03 -6.19
N SER A 90 12.94 -4.07 -6.91
CA SER A 90 13.63 -5.31 -7.29
C SER A 90 13.88 -6.23 -6.10
N ASP A 91 14.32 -5.69 -4.97
CA ASP A 91 14.71 -6.47 -3.80
C ASP A 91 13.49 -7.04 -3.07
N LEU A 92 12.38 -6.28 -3.02
CA LEU A 92 11.12 -6.76 -2.46
C LEU A 92 10.45 -7.79 -3.38
N THR A 93 10.53 -7.56 -4.69
CA THR A 93 10.06 -8.50 -5.72
C THR A 93 10.80 -9.82 -5.59
N GLN A 94 12.14 -9.77 -5.57
CA GLN A 94 13.00 -10.94 -5.42
C GLN A 94 12.77 -11.67 -4.10
N PHE A 95 12.56 -10.94 -3.00
CA PHE A 95 12.20 -11.53 -1.71
C PHE A 95 10.86 -12.27 -1.77
N LEU A 96 9.82 -11.65 -2.35
CA LEU A 96 8.49 -12.26 -2.48
C LEU A 96 8.51 -13.48 -3.41
N ASP A 97 9.23 -13.41 -4.52
CA ASP A 97 9.44 -14.54 -5.44
C ASP A 97 10.18 -15.68 -4.73
N SER A 98 11.22 -15.37 -3.94
CA SER A 98 11.94 -16.37 -3.13
C SER A 98 11.02 -17.03 -2.09
N CYS A 99 10.14 -16.27 -1.42
CA CYS A 99 9.15 -16.83 -0.52
C CYS A 99 8.17 -17.75 -1.25
N ARG A 100 7.72 -17.37 -2.45
CA ARG A 100 6.82 -18.19 -3.26
C ARG A 100 7.49 -19.48 -3.72
N GLU A 101 8.72 -19.42 -4.21
CA GLU A 101 9.50 -20.62 -4.56
C GLU A 101 9.71 -21.51 -3.34
N THR A 102 9.96 -20.93 -2.16
CA THR A 102 10.13 -21.72 -0.92
C THR A 102 8.83 -22.37 -0.43
N LEU A 103 7.67 -21.71 -0.59
CA LEU A 103 6.39 -22.18 -0.07
C LEU A 103 5.62 -23.11 -1.01
N PHE A 104 5.92 -23.08 -2.31
CA PHE A 104 5.19 -23.84 -3.34
C PHE A 104 6.09 -24.81 -4.13
N VAL A 105 7.33 -25.03 -3.69
CA VAL A 105 8.15 -26.18 -4.10
C VAL A 105 7.95 -27.29 -3.07
N GLU A 106 6.80 -27.96 -3.15
CA GLU A 106 6.56 -29.40 -2.91
C GLU A 106 5.50 -29.91 -3.89
#